data_AF-A0A133UJS5-F1
#
_entry.id   AF-A0A133UJS5-F1
#
_cell.length_a   1.000
_cell.length_b   1.000
_cell.length_c   1.000
_cell.angle_alpha   90.00
_cell.angle_beta   90.00
_cell.angle_gamma   90.00
#
_symmetry.space_group_name_H-M   'P 1'
#
loop_
_entity.id
_entity.type
_entity.pdbx_description
1 polymer ?
#
loop_
_entity_poly.entity_id
_entity_poly.type
_entity_poly.pdbx_seq_one_letter_code
_entity_poly.pdbx_strand_id
1 'polypeptide(L)'
;MRGKNGKPTHEVVKSLGRMKSKEDWEWAESVLEAMKKEEKVPEAKDLKIEQQFELGGIWAEEELWRDCGIREALMESIKHRKVEFKFERIVLLLAVNRLYEPSSDLSAHRWINERVYPPAEVEY
;
A
#
# COMPACT_ATOMS: atom_id res chain seq x y z
N MET A 1 6.21 16.10 17.70
CA MET A 1 4.79 16.24 17.27
C MET A 1 4.39 17.72 17.28
N ARG A 2 3.68 18.22 16.25
CA ARG A 2 3.16 19.61 16.21
C ARG A 2 1.75 19.65 16.83
N GLY A 3 1.52 20.52 17.80
CA GLY A 3 0.18 20.77 18.33
C GLY A 3 -0.72 21.49 17.32
N LYS A 4 -2.04 21.44 17.52
CA LYS A 4 -3.09 21.99 16.62
C LYS A 4 -2.93 23.48 16.22
N ASN A 5 -2.03 24.24 16.85
CA ASN A 5 -1.73 25.65 16.53
C ASN A 5 -0.32 25.89 15.95
N GLY A 6 0.37 24.85 15.46
CA GLY A 6 1.65 24.97 14.76
C GLY A 6 2.88 25.29 15.62
N LYS A 7 2.72 25.48 16.95
CA LYS A 7 3.85 25.68 17.87
C LYS A 7 4.51 24.35 18.25
N PRO A 8 5.84 24.26 18.36
CA PRO A 8 6.52 23.07 18.83
C PRO A 8 6.11 22.76 20.27
N THR A 9 5.52 21.58 20.50
CA THR A 9 5.20 21.07 21.82
C THR A 9 6.24 20.03 22.21
N HIS A 10 6.99 20.29 23.28
CA HIS A 10 7.87 19.30 23.90
C HIS A 10 7.05 18.45 24.88
N GLU A 11 7.08 17.14 24.69
CA GLU A 11 6.51 16.16 25.63
C GLU A 11 7.66 15.39 26.27
N VAL A 12 7.71 15.37 27.60
CA VAL A 12 8.73 14.63 28.34
C VAL A 12 8.28 13.17 28.42
N VAL A 13 8.86 12.32 27.58
CA VAL A 13 8.49 10.90 27.48
C VAL A 13 8.96 10.10 28.70
N LYS A 14 10.08 10.48 29.33
CA LYS A 14 10.59 9.84 30.55
C LYS A 14 11.60 10.72 31.30
N SER A 15 11.58 10.68 32.63
CA SER A 15 12.57 11.33 33.50
C SER A 15 13.61 10.31 33.98
N LEU A 16 14.91 10.65 33.85
CA LEU A 16 16.04 9.77 34.16
C LEU A 16 16.49 9.82 35.64
N GLY A 17 15.84 10.64 36.48
CA GLY A 17 16.19 10.79 37.89
C GLY A 17 17.35 11.77 38.16
N ARG A 18 17.83 11.82 39.41
CA ARG A 18 18.92 12.71 39.85
C ARG A 18 20.27 12.02 39.70
N MET A 19 21.16 12.60 38.90
CA MET A 19 22.52 12.10 38.69
C MET A 19 23.45 12.66 39.77
N LYS A 20 24.04 11.77 40.59
CA LYS A 20 24.93 12.15 41.70
C LYS A 20 26.28 11.47 41.62
N SER A 21 26.31 10.25 41.09
CA SER A 21 27.53 9.44 40.95
C SER A 21 28.08 9.54 39.54
N LYS A 22 29.33 9.11 39.35
CA LYS A 22 29.94 8.99 38.02
C LYS A 22 29.21 7.94 37.16
N GLU A 23 28.75 6.86 37.78
CA GLU A 23 28.01 5.77 37.12
C GLU A 23 26.66 6.24 36.57
N ASP A 24 25.98 7.17 37.26
CA ASP A 24 24.71 7.75 36.78
C ASP A 24 24.90 8.52 35.45
N TRP A 25 26.02 9.23 35.33
CA TRP A 25 26.37 9.98 34.13
C TRP A 25 26.77 9.06 32.98
N GLU A 26 27.55 8.02 33.25
CA GLU A 26 27.93 7.01 32.25
C GLU A 26 26.68 6.28 31.71
N TRP A 27 25.71 5.98 32.57
CA TRP A 27 24.43 5.41 32.15
C TRP A 27 23.61 6.39 31.29
N ALA A 28 23.51 7.67 31.69
CA ALA A 28 22.78 8.67 30.94
C ALA A 28 23.35 8.89 29.53
N GLU A 29 24.68 8.92 29.40
CA GLU A 29 25.36 8.98 28.11
C GLU A 29 25.05 7.75 27.26
N SER A 30 25.02 6.55 27.86
CA SER A 30 24.66 5.32 27.13
C SER A 30 23.23 5.36 26.56
N VAL A 31 22.28 5.93 27.31
CA VAL A 31 20.89 6.11 26.86
C VAL A 31 20.82 7.13 25.73
N LEU A 32 21.52 8.26 25.86
CA LEU A 32 21.60 9.27 24.80
C LEU A 32 22.17 8.67 23.50
N GLU A 33 23.20 7.84 23.61
CA GLU A 33 23.83 7.23 22.46
C GLU A 33 22.97 6.14 21.82
N ALA A 34 22.22 5.38 22.62
CA ALA A 34 21.21 4.47 22.12
C ALA A 34 20.08 5.22 21.37
N MET A 35 19.61 6.35 21.91
CA MET A 35 18.60 7.18 21.25
C MET A 35 19.09 7.77 19.93
N LYS A 36 20.34 8.23 19.86
CA LYS A 36 20.94 8.70 18.59
C LYS A 36 21.11 7.58 17.56
N LYS A 37 21.29 6.33 18.02
CA LYS A 37 21.52 5.18 17.14
C LYS A 37 20.27 4.75 16.37
N GLU A 38 19.08 5.02 16.89
CA GLU A 38 17.81 4.57 16.29
C GLU A 38 17.12 5.57 15.35
N GLU A 39 17.72 6.74 15.06
CA GLU A 39 17.06 7.76 14.22
C GLU A 39 17.82 8.07 12.92
N LYS A 40 18.31 7.04 12.22
CA LYS A 40 18.57 7.19 10.78
C LYS A 40 17.27 6.94 10.03
N VAL A 41 16.44 7.97 9.92
CA VAL A 41 15.39 7.98 8.90
C VAL A 41 16.09 7.92 7.54
N PRO A 42 15.90 6.85 6.74
CA PRO A 42 16.56 6.74 5.44
C PRO A 42 16.15 7.93 4.56
N GLU A 43 17.11 8.53 3.88
CA GLU A 43 16.77 9.57 2.91
C GLU A 43 16.03 8.92 1.74
N ALA A 44 15.11 9.63 1.09
CA ALA A 44 14.35 9.07 -0.04
C ALA A 44 15.26 8.54 -1.18
N LYS A 45 16.47 9.10 -1.31
CA LYS A 45 17.51 8.65 -2.26
C LYS A 45 18.12 7.29 -1.90
N ASP A 46 18.03 6.88 -0.65
CA ASP A 46 18.55 5.60 -0.13
C ASP A 46 17.50 4.49 -0.23
N LEU A 47 16.27 4.81 -0.65
CA LEU A 47 15.19 3.86 -0.88
C LEU A 47 15.28 3.30 -2.30
N LYS A 48 15.25 1.97 -2.41
CA LYS A 48 15.08 1.26 -3.68
C LYS A 48 13.66 0.71 -3.77
N ILE A 49 12.98 1.02 -4.85
CA ILE A 49 11.68 0.40 -5.17
C ILE A 49 11.99 -0.99 -5.71
N GLU A 50 11.74 -2.02 -4.91
CA GLU A 50 11.90 -3.41 -5.34
C GLU A 50 10.77 -3.86 -6.29
N GLN A 51 9.55 -3.36 -6.07
CA GLN A 51 8.39 -3.68 -6.90
C GLN A 51 7.41 -2.51 -6.94
N GLN A 52 6.80 -2.29 -8.09
CA GLN A 52 5.69 -1.37 -8.28
C GLN A 52 4.61 -2.07 -9.07
N PHE A 53 3.38 -2.02 -8.56
CA PHE A 53 2.21 -2.53 -9.25
C PHE A 53 1.48 -1.42 -10.00
N GLU A 54 0.81 -1.79 -11.08
CA GLU A 54 -0.11 -0.92 -11.79
C GLU A 54 -1.41 -0.81 -10.99
N LEU A 55 -1.85 0.43 -10.74
CA LEU A 55 -3.09 0.71 -10.02
C LEU A 55 -3.90 1.82 -10.70
N GLY A 56 -3.23 2.89 -11.19
CA GLY A 56 -3.92 4.06 -11.73
C GLY A 56 -4.86 3.75 -12.89
N GLY A 57 -4.38 2.99 -13.89
CA GLY A 57 -5.19 2.62 -15.06
C GLY A 57 -6.37 1.71 -14.72
N ILE A 58 -6.17 0.78 -13.78
CA ILE A 58 -7.23 -0.13 -13.31
C ILE A 58 -8.30 0.62 -12.53
N TRP A 59 -7.89 1.56 -11.68
CA TRP A 59 -8.82 2.32 -10.87
C TRP A 59 -9.68 3.26 -11.73
N ALA A 60 -9.07 3.93 -12.71
CA ALA A 60 -9.80 4.74 -13.68
C ALA A 60 -10.80 3.90 -14.50
N GLU A 61 -10.38 2.73 -14.97
CA GLU A 61 -11.26 1.83 -15.73
C GLU A 61 -12.40 1.29 -14.85
N GLU A 62 -12.12 0.92 -13.60
CA GLU A 62 -13.13 0.41 -12.66
C GLU A 62 -14.25 1.43 -12.40
N GLU A 63 -13.88 2.70 -12.24
CA GLU A 63 -14.86 3.79 -12.10
C GLU A 63 -15.68 3.96 -13.39
N LEU A 64 -15.04 3.96 -14.57
CA LEU A 64 -15.74 4.02 -15.85
C LEU A 64 -16.68 2.83 -16.05
N TRP A 65 -16.24 1.64 -15.68
CA TRP A 65 -16.98 0.38 -15.81
C TRP A 65 -18.27 0.39 -14.99
N ARG A 66 -18.18 0.92 -13.77
CA ARG A 66 -19.32 1.14 -12.88
C ARG A 66 -20.23 2.24 -13.41
N ASP A 67 -19.67 3.39 -13.79
CA ASP A 67 -20.46 4.54 -14.22
C ASP A 67 -21.19 4.28 -15.55
N CYS A 68 -20.64 3.42 -16.42
CA CYS A 68 -21.30 2.95 -17.63
C CYS A 68 -22.34 1.83 -17.39
N GLY A 69 -22.47 1.33 -16.16
CA GLY A 69 -23.39 0.24 -15.81
C GLY A 69 -22.96 -1.14 -16.30
N ILE A 70 -21.69 -1.32 -16.71
CA ILE A 70 -21.20 -2.58 -17.29
C ILE A 70 -21.11 -3.65 -16.21
N ARG A 71 -20.68 -3.27 -15.00
CA ARG A 71 -20.63 -4.16 -13.84
C ARG A 71 -21.98 -4.80 -13.56
N GLU A 72 -23.02 -3.98 -13.47
CA GLU A 72 -24.39 -4.39 -13.17
C GLU A 72 -24.92 -5.29 -14.29
N ALA A 73 -24.71 -4.90 -15.56
CA ALA A 73 -25.14 -5.69 -16.71
C ALA A 73 -24.46 -7.08 -16.75
N LEU A 74 -23.16 -7.15 -16.47
CA LEU A 74 -22.43 -8.41 -16.43
C LEU A 74 -22.92 -9.32 -15.31
N MET A 75 -23.04 -8.79 -14.09
CA MET A 75 -23.51 -9.57 -12.94
C MET A 75 -24.95 -10.05 -13.13
N GLU A 76 -25.82 -9.21 -13.70
CA GLU A 76 -27.19 -9.59 -14.05
C GLU A 76 -27.23 -10.71 -15.11
N SER A 77 -26.31 -10.69 -16.08
CA SER A 77 -26.25 -11.73 -17.13
C SER A 77 -25.88 -13.13 -16.61
N ILE A 78 -25.18 -13.19 -15.46
CA ILE A 78 -24.74 -14.45 -14.84
C ILE A 78 -25.51 -14.79 -13.56
N LYS A 79 -26.53 -14.01 -13.17
CA LYS A 79 -27.24 -14.17 -11.88
C LYS A 79 -27.83 -15.57 -11.64
N HIS A 80 -28.13 -16.32 -12.70
CA HIS A 80 -28.69 -17.67 -12.63
C HIS A 80 -27.64 -18.77 -12.87
N ARG A 81 -26.37 -18.41 -13.00
CA ARG A 81 -25.26 -19.33 -13.18
C ARG A 81 -24.51 -19.47 -11.86
N LYS A 82 -24.09 -20.69 -11.54
CA LYS A 82 -23.15 -20.90 -10.44
C LYS A 82 -21.76 -20.51 -10.93
N VAL A 83 -21.27 -19.35 -10.51
CA VAL A 83 -19.90 -18.90 -10.76
C VAL A 83 -19.14 -18.98 -9.45
N GLU A 84 -18.04 -19.72 -9.45
CA GLU A 84 -17.24 -20.00 -8.24
C GLU A 84 -16.08 -19.03 -8.03
N PHE A 85 -15.90 -18.07 -8.95
CA PHE A 85 -14.83 -17.07 -8.94
C PHE A 85 -15.37 -15.65 -9.10
N LYS A 86 -14.51 -14.65 -8.92
CA LYS A 86 -14.86 -13.23 -9.08
C LYS A 86 -14.99 -12.83 -10.56
N PHE A 87 -16.06 -13.29 -11.22
CA PHE A 87 -16.27 -13.17 -12.66
C PHE A 87 -16.09 -11.75 -13.20
N GLU A 88 -16.84 -10.79 -12.69
CA GLU A 88 -16.78 -9.42 -13.19
C GLU A 88 -15.38 -8.81 -13.01
N ARG A 89 -14.69 -9.14 -11.92
CA ARG A 89 -13.34 -8.67 -11.67
C ARG A 89 -12.34 -9.20 -12.69
N ILE A 90 -12.44 -10.48 -13.06
CA ILE A 90 -11.58 -11.07 -14.10
C ILE A 90 -11.86 -10.41 -15.45
N VAL A 91 -13.14 -10.21 -15.80
CA VAL A 91 -13.52 -9.57 -17.07
C VAL A 91 -12.99 -8.14 -17.15
N LEU A 92 -13.11 -7.35 -16.07
CA LEU A 92 -12.54 -6.01 -15.98
C LEU A 92 -11.03 -6.03 -16.21
N LEU A 93 -10.30 -6.90 -15.50
CA LEU A 93 -8.84 -6.96 -15.60
C LEU A 93 -8.35 -7.41 -16.99
N LEU A 94 -9.09 -8.31 -17.65
CA LEU A 94 -8.81 -8.69 -19.03
C LEU A 94 -9.08 -7.53 -20.00
N ALA A 95 -10.16 -6.77 -19.79
CA ALA A 95 -10.47 -5.59 -20.60
C ALA A 95 -9.41 -4.50 -20.42
N VAL A 96 -8.97 -4.24 -19.19
CA VAL A 96 -7.84 -3.36 -18.89
C VAL A 96 -6.58 -3.86 -19.62
N ASN A 97 -6.23 -5.14 -19.52
CA ASN A 97 -5.06 -5.67 -20.25
C ASN A 97 -5.16 -5.39 -21.76
N ARG A 98 -6.36 -5.53 -22.35
CA ARG A 98 -6.59 -5.26 -23.79
C ARG A 98 -6.42 -3.79 -24.16
N LEU A 99 -6.53 -2.86 -23.22
CA LEU A 99 -6.31 -1.43 -23.44
C LEU A 99 -4.84 -1.03 -23.21
N TYR A 100 -4.22 -1.56 -22.15
CA TYR A 100 -2.90 -1.10 -21.69
C TYR A 100 -1.73 -1.95 -22.19
N GLU A 101 -1.85 -3.29 -22.18
CA GLU A 101 -0.79 -4.22 -22.60
C GLU A 101 -1.41 -5.42 -23.35
N PRO A 102 -1.92 -5.21 -24.58
CA PRO A 102 -2.72 -6.21 -25.27
C PRO A 102 -1.93 -7.49 -25.51
N SER A 103 -2.36 -8.59 -24.88
CA SER A 103 -1.60 -9.86 -24.91
C SER A 103 -2.49 -11.11 -24.98
N SER A 104 -1.95 -12.32 -25.15
CA SER A 104 -2.79 -13.53 -25.11
C SER A 104 -3.51 -13.69 -23.75
N ASP A 105 -4.62 -14.42 -23.65
CA ASP A 105 -5.31 -14.59 -22.34
C ASP A 105 -4.38 -15.20 -21.27
N LEU A 106 -3.48 -16.10 -21.67
CA LEU A 106 -2.46 -16.66 -20.79
C LEU A 106 -1.45 -15.60 -20.33
N SER A 107 -1.01 -14.73 -21.25
CA SER A 107 -0.12 -13.62 -20.94
C SER A 107 -0.80 -12.58 -20.04
N ALA A 108 -2.06 -12.26 -20.30
CA ALA A 108 -2.88 -11.36 -19.51
C ALA A 108 -3.07 -11.91 -18.10
N HIS A 109 -3.31 -13.22 -17.95
CA HIS A 109 -3.40 -13.85 -16.64
C HIS A 109 -2.09 -13.72 -15.83
N ARG A 110 -0.93 -13.94 -16.46
CA ARG A 110 0.38 -13.71 -15.80
C ARG A 110 0.55 -12.25 -15.41
N TRP A 111 0.22 -11.34 -16.31
CA TRP A 111 0.26 -9.90 -16.05
C TRP A 111 -0.61 -9.50 -14.85
N ILE A 112 -1.83 -10.03 -14.75
CA ILE A 112 -2.72 -9.81 -13.61
C ILE A 112 -2.08 -10.26 -12.30
N ASN A 113 -1.45 -11.44 -12.28
CA ASN A 113 -0.89 -12.00 -11.05
C ASN A 113 0.44 -11.33 -10.65
N GLU A 114 1.20 -10.81 -11.61
CA GLU A 114 2.58 -10.36 -11.37
C GLU A 114 2.73 -8.83 -11.36
N ARG A 115 1.83 -8.08 -12.01
CA ARG A 115 2.01 -6.63 -12.27
C ARG A 115 0.84 -5.75 -11.85
N VAL A 116 -0.33 -6.30 -11.60
CA VAL A 116 -1.52 -5.55 -11.19
C VAL A 116 -1.68 -5.56 -9.68
N TYR A 117 -2.09 -4.44 -9.08
CA TYR A 117 -2.59 -4.41 -7.70
C TYR A 117 -4.12 -4.57 -7.68
N PRO A 118 -4.66 -5.75 -7.34
CA PRO A 118 -6.10 -5.93 -7.22
C PRO A 118 -6.60 -5.37 -5.87
N PRO A 119 -7.63 -4.49 -5.85
CA PRO A 119 -8.25 -3.97 -4.62
C PRO A 119 -8.89 -5.06 -3.75
N ALA A 120 -9.17 -6.23 -4.33
CA ALA A 120 -9.60 -7.43 -3.62
C ALA A 120 -8.94 -8.63 -4.30
N GLU A 121 -8.31 -9.53 -3.53
CA GLU A 121 -7.68 -10.74 -4.07
C GLU A 121 -8.63 -11.45 -5.03
N VAL A 122 -8.22 -11.63 -6.28
CA VAL A 122 -9.01 -12.36 -7.26
C VAL A 122 -8.81 -13.83 -6.97
N GLU A 123 -9.61 -14.40 -6.08
CA GLU A 123 -9.66 -15.84 -5.89
C GLU A 123 -10.28 -16.48 -7.14
N TYR A 124 -9.59 -17.48 -7.67
CA TYR A 124 -9.93 -18.25 -8.88
C TYR A 124 -10.55 -19.59 -8.52
#